data_AF-A0A126NJQ2-F1
#
_entry.id   AF-A0A126NJQ2-F1
#
_cell.length_a   1.000
_cell.length_b   1.000
_cell.length_c   1.000
_cell.angle_alpha   90.00
_cell.angle_beta   90.00
_cell.angle_gamma   90.00
#
_symmetry.space_group_name_H-M   'P 1'
#
loop_
_entity.id
_entity.type
_entity.pdbx_description
1 polymer ?
#
loop_
_entity_poly.entity_id
_entity_poly.type
_entity_poly.pdbx_seq_one_letter_code
_entity_poly.pdbx_strand_id
1 'polypeptide(L)'
;MLDIELTGYATRFNMTPVVADALEEAQAFVGSLVAHRLLHVSPLGQLFETERDHSFLVTERNNGAERLVMKGRHSIDFARRFAGGMRLATLRRTDRPDDRTEVRAEVVRLAKMLDKENGHRRHAGLVLGAKWLLDSYLGNDRILSYVQATVALETLLGDKAESDVVGIGALLANRCAYMLATSVVERRELLSSIKEIYRVRSKIVHEGQSRLAESQQYRLNQLRRICGRVIEHETKLIGP
;
A
#
# COMPACT_ATOMS: atom_id res chain seq x y z
N MET A 1 18.38 1.61 4.27
CA MET A 1 18.45 0.99 2.95
C MET A 1 17.60 -0.26 3.05
N LEU A 2 16.62 -0.44 2.17
CA LEU A 2 15.80 -1.66 2.14
C LEU A 2 16.50 -2.64 1.19
N ASP A 3 16.80 -3.83 1.68
CA ASP A 3 17.36 -4.91 0.88
C ASP A 3 16.28 -5.97 0.70
N ILE A 4 16.04 -6.39 -0.55
CA ILE A 4 15.05 -7.41 -0.92
C ILE A 4 15.82 -8.57 -1.53
N GLU A 5 15.79 -9.72 -0.87
CA GLU A 5 16.51 -10.92 -1.31
C GLU A 5 15.57 -11.87 -2.04
N LEU A 6 15.86 -12.17 -3.31
CA LEU A 6 15.10 -13.10 -4.13
C LEU A 6 16.03 -14.08 -4.85
N THR A 7 15.54 -15.30 -5.05
CA THR A 7 16.25 -16.32 -5.82
C THR A 7 15.71 -16.37 -7.25
N GLY A 8 16.61 -16.26 -8.23
CA GLY A 8 16.33 -16.52 -9.63
C GLY A 8 17.22 -15.72 -10.57
N TYR A 9 16.78 -15.53 -11.81
CA TYR A 9 17.59 -14.90 -12.86
C TYR A 9 17.25 -13.42 -13.06
N ALA A 10 18.29 -12.58 -13.10
CA ALA A 10 18.18 -11.15 -13.40
C ALA A 10 19.07 -10.77 -14.59
N THR A 11 18.56 -9.91 -15.48
CA THR A 11 19.31 -9.40 -16.64
C THR A 11 19.44 -7.89 -16.59
N ARG A 12 20.44 -7.35 -17.31
CA ARG A 12 20.61 -5.91 -17.50
C ARG A 12 19.53 -5.25 -18.35
N PHE A 13 18.96 -6.02 -19.28
CA PHE A 13 18.27 -5.44 -20.43
C PHE A 13 16.76 -5.65 -20.41
N ASN A 14 16.27 -6.64 -19.65
CA ASN A 14 14.85 -6.97 -19.58
C ASN A 14 14.36 -7.08 -18.14
N MET A 15 13.09 -6.71 -17.95
CA MET A 15 12.35 -7.01 -16.71
C MET A 15 12.17 -8.53 -16.62
N THR A 16 12.91 -9.18 -15.74
CA THR A 16 12.70 -10.60 -15.44
C THR A 16 11.62 -10.74 -14.36
N PRO A 17 10.99 -11.93 -14.21
CA PRO A 17 10.01 -12.16 -13.15
C PRO A 17 10.54 -11.80 -11.75
N VAL A 18 11.80 -12.13 -11.46
CA VAL A 18 12.46 -11.80 -10.17
C VAL A 18 12.56 -10.30 -9.95
N VAL A 19 12.91 -9.54 -10.99
CA VAL A 19 12.98 -8.06 -10.89
C VAL A 19 11.58 -7.46 -10.76
N ALA A 20 10.57 -8.06 -11.42
CA ALA A 20 9.19 -7.67 -11.25
C ALA A 20 8.71 -7.91 -9.81
N ASP A 21 8.95 -9.10 -9.25
CA ASP A 21 8.60 -9.43 -7.86
C ASP A 21 9.28 -8.49 -6.86
N ALA A 22 10.57 -8.19 -7.03
CA ALA A 22 11.27 -7.21 -6.19
C ALA A 22 10.65 -5.82 -6.27
N LEU A 23 10.20 -5.42 -7.47
CA LEU A 23 9.51 -4.16 -7.67
C LEU A 23 8.15 -4.15 -6.95
N GLU A 24 7.40 -5.24 -6.99
CA GLU A 24 6.13 -5.37 -6.28
C GLU A 24 6.32 -5.28 -4.77
N GLU A 25 7.35 -5.93 -4.21
CA GLU A 25 7.69 -5.84 -2.79
C GLU A 25 8.14 -4.43 -2.38
N ALA A 26 8.93 -3.77 -3.22
CA ALA A 26 9.31 -2.37 -3.00
C ALA A 26 8.09 -1.43 -3.03
N GLN A 27 7.14 -1.65 -3.94
CA GLN A 27 5.88 -0.91 -3.99
C GLN A 27 5.02 -1.17 -2.76
N ALA A 28 4.89 -2.43 -2.33
CA ALA A 28 4.18 -2.78 -1.11
C ALA A 28 4.77 -2.06 0.11
N PHE A 29 6.10 -2.04 0.24
CA PHE A 29 6.79 -1.32 1.31
C PHE A 29 6.48 0.18 1.31
N VAL A 30 6.54 0.83 0.15
CA VAL A 30 6.16 2.24 0.01
C VAL A 30 4.68 2.46 0.35
N GLY A 31 3.81 1.53 -0.03
CA GLY A 31 2.40 1.53 0.36
C GLY A 31 2.20 1.47 1.88
N SER A 32 3.00 0.66 2.59
CA SER A 32 2.97 0.60 4.05
C SER A 32 3.51 1.88 4.70
N LEU A 33 4.54 2.51 4.13
CA LEU A 33 5.00 3.83 4.59
C LEU A 33 3.89 4.90 4.45
N VAL A 34 3.10 4.85 3.37
CA VAL A 34 1.94 5.73 3.19
C VAL A 34 0.83 5.40 4.21
N ALA A 35 0.56 4.11 4.45
CA ALA A 35 -0.42 3.67 5.43
C ALA A 35 -0.10 4.15 6.85
N HIS A 36 1.16 4.05 7.26
CA HIS A 36 1.68 4.52 8.55
C HIS A 36 1.90 6.04 8.60
N ARG A 37 1.60 6.77 7.52
CA ARG A 37 1.81 8.22 7.41
C ARG A 37 3.28 8.60 7.67
N LEU A 38 4.22 7.76 7.24
CA LEU A 38 5.64 8.13 7.16
C LEU A 38 5.92 8.84 5.83
N LEU A 39 5.13 8.53 4.81
CA LEU A 39 5.05 9.26 3.54
C LEU A 39 3.64 9.82 3.34
N HIS A 40 3.57 11.01 2.75
CA HIS A 40 2.34 11.64 2.31
C HIS A 40 2.28 11.69 0.79
N VAL A 41 1.09 11.46 0.24
CA VAL A 41 0.80 11.70 -1.18
C VAL A 41 0.09 13.04 -1.29
N SER A 42 0.75 14.04 -1.87
CA SER A 42 0.22 15.42 -2.00
C SER A 42 0.28 15.92 -3.44
N PRO A 43 -0.66 16.78 -3.89
CA PRO A 43 -0.61 17.40 -5.23
C PRO A 43 0.64 18.26 -5.46
N LEU A 44 1.07 18.38 -6.72
CA LEU A 44 2.23 19.18 -7.14
C LEU A 44 1.95 20.65 -6.78
N GLY A 45 2.83 21.28 -5.98
CA GLY A 45 2.74 22.71 -5.66
C GLY A 45 2.64 23.06 -4.16
N GLN A 46 2.49 22.07 -3.26
CA GLN A 46 2.76 22.31 -1.84
C GLN A 46 4.28 22.26 -1.59
N LEU A 47 4.79 23.19 -0.77
CA LEU A 47 6.20 23.44 -0.43
C LEU A 47 6.89 22.25 0.27
N PHE A 48 7.00 21.12 -0.43
CA PHE A 48 7.75 19.96 0.02
C PHE A 48 8.87 19.68 -0.96
N GLU A 49 10.11 19.61 -0.46
CA GLU A 49 11.25 19.12 -1.23
C GLU A 49 11.00 17.65 -1.59
N THR A 50 10.77 17.34 -2.86
CA THR A 50 11.17 16.03 -3.41
C THR A 50 11.52 16.11 -4.89
N GLU A 51 12.82 16.07 -5.16
CA GLU A 51 13.45 15.61 -6.40
C GLU A 51 14.55 14.62 -6.02
N ARG A 52 14.19 13.37 -5.75
CA ARG A 52 15.17 12.29 -5.81
C ARG A 52 14.56 11.16 -6.60
N ASP A 53 15.21 10.80 -7.70
CA ASP A 53 14.94 9.56 -8.40
C ASP A 53 15.01 8.41 -7.39
N HIS A 54 13.87 7.77 -7.14
CA HIS A 54 13.82 6.58 -6.30
C HIS A 54 14.28 5.40 -7.14
N SER A 55 15.60 5.17 -7.16
CA SER A 55 16.20 4.05 -7.88
C SER A 55 16.60 2.92 -6.95
N PHE A 56 16.36 1.70 -7.41
CA PHE A 56 16.79 0.48 -6.75
C PHE A 56 17.94 -0.12 -7.55
N LEU A 57 18.94 -0.63 -6.83
CA LEU A 57 20.07 -1.33 -7.41
C LEU A 57 19.76 -2.82 -7.36
N VAL A 58 19.90 -3.49 -8.51
CA VAL A 58 19.79 -4.95 -8.58
C VAL A 58 21.19 -5.51 -8.52
N THR A 59 21.46 -6.29 -7.49
CA THR A 59 22.74 -6.97 -7.27
C THR A 59 22.51 -8.48 -7.30
N GLU A 60 23.44 -9.21 -7.91
CA GLU A 60 23.49 -10.67 -7.85
C GLU A 60 24.52 -11.08 -6.80
N ARG A 61 24.13 -12.03 -5.95
CA ARG A 61 25.03 -12.72 -5.02
C ARG A 61 25.18 -14.16 -5.51
N ASN A 62 26.34 -14.49 -6.09
CA ASN A 62 26.63 -15.85 -6.50
C ASN A 62 27.09 -16.68 -5.29
N ASN A 63 26.58 -17.91 -5.16
CA ASN A 63 26.97 -18.84 -4.10
C ASN A 63 28.50 -19.03 -4.11
N GLY A 64 29.17 -18.51 -3.08
CA GLY A 64 30.63 -18.57 -2.90
C GLY A 64 31.40 -17.27 -3.21
N ALA A 65 30.75 -16.22 -3.70
CA ALA A 65 31.39 -14.91 -3.91
C ALA A 65 31.08 -13.94 -2.75
N GLU A 66 32.11 -13.37 -2.13
CA GLU A 66 31.95 -12.31 -1.12
C GLU A 66 31.45 -10.98 -1.72
N ARG A 67 31.55 -10.79 -3.04
CA ARG A 67 31.21 -9.53 -3.72
C ARG A 67 29.86 -9.59 -4.43
N LEU A 68 29.03 -8.60 -4.16
CA LEU A 68 27.80 -8.31 -4.90
C LEU A 68 28.14 -7.75 -6.28
N VAL A 69 27.58 -8.33 -7.35
CA VAL A 69 27.76 -7.86 -8.72
C VAL A 69 26.56 -7.01 -9.13
N MET A 70 26.77 -5.73 -9.46
CA MET A 70 25.68 -4.85 -9.93
C MET A 70 25.18 -5.30 -11.31
N LYS A 71 23.96 -5.82 -11.33
CA LYS A 71 23.26 -6.24 -12.55
C LYS A 71 22.42 -5.14 -13.15
N GLY A 72 21.94 -4.15 -12.41
CA GLY A 72 21.17 -3.09 -13.02
C GLY A 72 20.77 -2.00 -12.04
N ARG A 73 20.19 -0.94 -12.59
CA ARG A 73 19.54 0.14 -11.84
C ARG A 73 18.17 0.35 -12.44
N HIS A 74 17.14 0.21 -11.61
CA HIS A 74 15.75 0.47 -12.02
C HIS A 74 15.23 1.66 -11.23
N SER A 75 14.81 2.71 -11.92
CA SER A 75 14.12 3.85 -11.31
C SER A 75 12.64 3.55 -11.21
N ILE A 76 12.07 3.69 -10.01
CA ILE A 76 10.64 3.93 -9.87
C ILE A 76 10.44 5.44 -9.94
N ASP A 77 10.06 5.91 -11.13
CA ASP A 77 9.62 7.28 -11.29
C ASP A 77 8.20 7.41 -10.73
N PHE A 78 8.14 7.55 -9.41
CA PHE A 78 6.92 7.82 -8.69
C PHE A 78 6.29 9.12 -9.18
N ALA A 79 7.07 10.16 -9.49
CA ALA A 79 6.57 11.46 -9.93
C ALA A 79 5.79 11.39 -11.25
N ARG A 80 6.21 10.55 -12.20
CA ARG A 80 5.44 10.27 -13.44
C ARG A 80 4.27 9.32 -13.22
N ARG A 81 4.37 8.43 -12.23
CA ARG A 81 3.33 7.44 -11.92
C ARG A 81 2.20 7.99 -11.07
N PHE A 82 2.40 9.09 -10.35
CA PHE A 82 1.37 9.73 -9.56
C PHE A 82 0.45 10.62 -10.40
N ALA A 83 -0.85 10.40 -10.25
CA ALA A 83 -1.84 11.18 -10.95
C ALA A 83 -1.89 12.65 -10.57
N GLY A 84 -2.15 13.51 -11.55
CA GLY A 84 -2.39 14.94 -11.32
C GLY A 84 -1.23 15.66 -10.63
N GLY A 85 0.00 15.17 -10.85
CA GLY A 85 1.20 15.72 -10.23
C GLY A 85 1.32 15.42 -8.75
N MET A 86 0.74 14.33 -8.22
CA MET A 86 1.00 13.99 -6.83
C MET A 86 2.48 13.59 -6.62
N ARG A 87 3.02 13.78 -5.42
CA ARG A 87 4.38 13.36 -5.02
C ARG A 87 4.34 12.64 -3.68
N LEU A 88 5.29 11.73 -3.48
CA LEU A 88 5.64 11.27 -2.15
C LEU A 88 6.44 12.38 -1.48
N ALA A 89 5.98 12.82 -0.33
CA ALA A 89 6.71 13.70 0.56
C ALA A 89 6.94 12.94 1.87
N THR A 90 8.17 12.94 2.37
CA THR A 90 8.41 12.59 3.77
C THR A 90 7.73 13.64 4.63
N LEU A 91 6.95 13.22 5.62
CA LEU A 91 6.53 14.14 6.66
C LEU A 91 7.80 14.74 7.28
N ARG A 92 7.97 16.07 7.17
CA ARG A 92 8.91 16.81 8.02
C ARG A 92 8.35 16.75 9.45
N ARG A 93 8.50 15.60 10.09
CA ARG A 93 8.13 15.42 11.49
C ARG A 93 9.30 15.81 12.41
N THR A 94 10.51 15.89 11.86
CA THR A 94 11.72 16.01 12.66
C THR A 94 12.25 17.45 12.76
N ASP A 95 11.66 18.26 13.62
CA ASP A 95 12.40 19.35 14.29
C ASP A 95 13.06 18.84 15.59
N ARG A 96 12.83 17.56 15.97
CA ARG A 96 13.42 16.91 17.15
C ARG A 96 14.26 15.67 16.80
N PRO A 97 15.44 15.49 17.41
CA PRO A 97 16.32 14.32 17.18
C PRO A 97 15.69 12.96 17.52
N ASP A 98 14.86 12.88 18.57
CA ASP A 98 14.20 11.63 19.02
C ASP A 98 13.29 11.00 17.96
N ASP A 99 12.66 11.84 17.13
CA ASP A 99 11.71 11.41 16.10
C ASP A 99 12.40 10.66 14.94
N ARG A 100 13.70 10.87 14.72
CA ARG A 100 14.47 10.10 13.70
C ARG A 100 14.68 8.64 14.11
N THR A 101 14.90 8.39 15.40
CA THR A 101 15.12 7.04 15.92
C THR A 101 13.83 6.24 15.89
N GLU A 102 12.71 6.86 16.25
CA GLU A 102 11.37 6.26 16.17
C GLU A 102 10.96 5.96 14.72
N VAL A 103 11.11 6.93 13.81
CA VAL A 103 10.84 6.73 12.37
C VAL A 103 11.70 5.61 11.82
N ARG A 104 12.99 5.54 12.17
CA ARG A 104 13.88 4.46 11.72
C ARG A 104 13.42 3.10 12.27
N ALA A 105 13.04 3.03 13.55
CA ALA A 105 12.53 1.81 14.15
C ALA A 105 11.26 1.31 13.43
N GLU A 106 10.35 2.24 13.09
CA GLU A 106 9.14 1.90 12.36
C GLU A 106 9.43 1.46 10.92
N VAL A 107 10.34 2.13 10.21
CA VAL A 107 10.80 1.70 8.87
C VAL A 107 11.39 0.30 8.90
N VAL A 108 12.18 -0.04 9.92
CA VAL A 108 12.74 -1.39 10.10
C VAL A 108 11.64 -2.40 10.39
N ARG A 109 10.67 -2.07 11.26
CA ARG A 109 9.50 -2.93 11.53
C ARG A 109 8.72 -3.22 10.26
N LEU A 110 8.47 -2.20 9.44
CA LEU A 110 7.76 -2.34 8.16
C LEU A 110 8.53 -3.19 7.16
N ALA A 111 9.88 -3.17 7.19
CA ALA A 111 10.68 -4.04 6.33
C ALA A 111 10.46 -5.53 6.67
N LYS A 112 10.26 -5.87 7.95
CA LYS A 112 9.96 -7.25 8.38
C LYS A 112 8.65 -7.81 7.81
N MET A 113 7.74 -6.95 7.36
CA MET A 113 6.53 -7.37 6.63
C MET A 113 6.88 -8.16 5.36
N LEU A 114 8.03 -7.87 4.75
CA LEU A 114 8.51 -8.51 3.53
C LEU A 114 9.26 -9.84 3.79
N ASP A 115 9.57 -10.16 5.06
CA ASP A 115 10.33 -11.36 5.39
C ASP A 115 9.52 -12.63 5.09
N LYS A 116 9.94 -13.35 4.04
CA LYS A 116 9.27 -14.57 3.55
C LYS A 116 9.44 -15.77 4.49
N GLU A 117 10.43 -15.76 5.38
CA GLU A 117 10.68 -16.84 6.34
C GLU A 117 9.50 -17.04 7.31
N ASN A 118 8.66 -16.03 7.49
CA ASN A 118 7.48 -16.11 8.35
C ASN A 118 6.21 -16.63 7.67
N GLY A 119 6.23 -17.02 6.37
CA GLY A 119 5.34 -18.01 5.71
C GLY A 119 3.81 -17.91 5.85
N HIS A 120 3.24 -16.93 6.55
CA HIS A 120 1.82 -16.89 6.84
C HIS A 120 1.06 -16.21 5.69
N ARG A 121 -0.03 -16.84 5.22
CA ARG A 121 -0.94 -16.28 4.19
C ARG A 121 -1.36 -14.83 4.49
N ARG A 122 -1.47 -14.46 5.77
CA ARG A 122 -1.77 -13.09 6.21
C ARG A 122 -0.71 -12.06 5.81
N HIS A 123 0.58 -12.43 5.84
CA HIS A 123 1.67 -11.53 5.41
C HIS A 123 1.58 -11.27 3.91
N ALA A 124 1.32 -12.30 3.11
CA ALA A 124 1.13 -12.14 1.66
C ALA A 124 -0.06 -11.21 1.34
N GLY A 125 -1.18 -11.35 2.07
CA GLY A 125 -2.33 -10.44 1.94
C GLY A 125 -2.02 -9.00 2.34
N LEU A 126 -1.22 -8.80 3.39
CA LEU A 126 -0.80 -7.48 3.84
C LEU A 126 0.11 -6.77 2.82
N VAL A 127 1.12 -7.47 2.31
CA VAL A 127 2.03 -6.98 1.26
C VAL A 127 1.23 -6.60 0.01
N LEU A 128 0.36 -7.49 -0.46
CA LEU A 128 -0.44 -7.24 -1.65
C LEU A 128 -1.46 -6.10 -1.43
N GLY A 129 -2.09 -6.04 -0.24
CA GLY A 129 -3.00 -4.97 0.13
C GLY A 129 -2.32 -3.60 0.18
N ALA A 130 -1.10 -3.52 0.72
CA ALA A 130 -0.30 -2.30 0.75
C ALA A 130 0.09 -1.82 -0.65
N LYS A 131 0.45 -2.74 -1.56
CA LYS A 131 0.69 -2.44 -2.97
C LYS A 131 -0.57 -1.87 -3.63
N TRP A 132 -1.72 -2.53 -3.49
CA TRP A 132 -2.98 -2.05 -4.06
C TRP A 132 -3.40 -0.68 -3.51
N LEU A 133 -3.14 -0.42 -2.22
CA LEU A 133 -3.33 0.90 -1.64
C LEU A 133 -2.46 1.94 -2.34
N LEU A 134 -1.17 1.66 -2.53
CA LEU A 134 -0.26 2.55 -3.24
C LEU A 134 -0.72 2.79 -4.69
N ASP A 135 -1.07 1.73 -5.42
CA ASP A 135 -1.55 1.82 -6.79
C ASP A 135 -2.79 2.70 -6.90
N SER A 136 -3.68 2.63 -5.89
CA SER A 136 -4.84 3.50 -5.82
C SER A 136 -4.45 4.98 -5.84
N TYR A 137 -3.33 5.37 -5.23
CA TYR A 137 -2.82 6.74 -5.25
C TYR A 137 -2.11 7.11 -6.56
N LEU A 138 -1.48 6.13 -7.22
CA LEU A 138 -0.75 6.35 -8.46
C LEU A 138 -1.69 6.60 -9.65
N GLY A 139 -2.79 5.85 -9.77
CA GLY A 139 -3.66 5.88 -10.95
C GLY A 139 -4.24 7.25 -11.34
N ASN A 140 -4.13 7.62 -12.63
CA ASN A 140 -4.73 8.82 -13.24
C ASN A 140 -6.25 8.76 -13.35
N ASP A 141 -6.77 7.55 -13.54
CA ASP A 141 -8.20 7.30 -13.57
C ASP A 141 -8.73 7.11 -12.14
N ARG A 142 -9.54 8.07 -11.69
CA ARG A 142 -10.16 8.03 -10.35
C ARG A 142 -11.09 6.85 -10.15
N ILE A 143 -11.71 6.34 -11.21
CA ILE A 143 -12.56 5.15 -11.14
C ILE A 143 -11.69 3.93 -10.87
N LEU A 144 -10.60 3.77 -11.65
CA LEU A 144 -9.64 2.70 -11.41
C LEU A 144 -9.02 2.81 -10.01
N SER A 145 -8.66 4.02 -9.55
CA SER A 145 -8.20 4.24 -8.18
C SER A 145 -9.21 3.76 -7.14
N TYR A 146 -10.51 3.95 -7.38
CA TYR A 146 -11.57 3.46 -6.50
C TYR A 146 -11.58 1.95 -6.44
N VAL A 147 -11.55 1.29 -7.59
CA VAL A 147 -11.50 -0.16 -7.69
C VAL A 147 -10.25 -0.70 -7.00
N GLN A 148 -9.07 -0.14 -7.27
CA GLN A 148 -7.81 -0.54 -6.64
C GLN A 148 -7.85 -0.40 -5.11
N ALA A 149 -8.40 0.71 -4.60
CA ALA A 149 -8.56 0.88 -3.16
C ALA A 149 -9.54 -0.13 -2.54
N THR A 150 -10.58 -0.55 -3.27
CA THR A 150 -11.48 -1.61 -2.80
C THR A 150 -10.82 -2.99 -2.85
N VAL A 151 -10.04 -3.28 -3.89
CA VAL A 151 -9.24 -4.51 -4.00
C VAL A 151 -8.24 -4.59 -2.85
N ALA A 152 -7.61 -3.47 -2.46
CA ALA A 152 -6.76 -3.43 -1.27
C ALA A 152 -7.51 -3.90 -0.02
N LEU A 153 -8.72 -3.37 0.23
CA LEU A 153 -9.52 -3.75 1.39
C LEU A 153 -9.99 -5.22 1.34
N GLU A 154 -10.39 -5.71 0.17
CA GLU A 154 -10.75 -7.12 -0.06
C GLU A 154 -9.56 -8.05 0.14
N THR A 155 -8.37 -7.64 -0.27
CA THR A 155 -7.15 -8.43 -0.08
C THR A 155 -6.78 -8.52 1.40
N LEU A 156 -6.95 -7.42 2.15
CA LEU A 156 -6.61 -7.35 3.56
C LEU A 156 -7.61 -8.13 4.44
N LEU A 157 -8.91 -8.00 4.15
CA LEU A 157 -9.97 -8.44 5.06
C LEU A 157 -11.01 -9.33 4.41
N GLY A 158 -10.89 -9.64 3.12
CA GLY A 158 -11.78 -10.57 2.45
C GLY A 158 -11.51 -12.00 2.87
N ASP A 159 -12.54 -12.82 2.78
CA ASP A 159 -12.42 -14.27 2.82
C ASP A 159 -13.47 -14.81 1.86
N LYS A 160 -13.03 -15.51 0.81
CA LYS A 160 -13.93 -15.99 -0.24
C LYS A 160 -15.00 -16.91 0.33
N ALA A 161 -14.60 -17.83 1.23
CA ALA A 161 -15.52 -18.81 1.80
C ALA A 161 -16.60 -18.17 2.67
N GLU A 162 -16.25 -17.16 3.49
CA GLU A 162 -17.23 -16.43 4.30
C GLU A 162 -18.05 -15.42 3.47
N SER A 163 -17.44 -14.84 2.43
CA SER A 163 -18.10 -13.83 1.61
C SER A 163 -19.25 -14.38 0.76
N ASP A 164 -19.18 -15.67 0.38
CA ASP A 164 -20.26 -16.34 -0.36
C ASP A 164 -21.53 -16.52 0.49
N VAL A 165 -21.40 -16.49 1.83
CA VAL A 165 -22.51 -16.67 2.77
C VAL A 165 -23.10 -15.32 3.21
N VAL A 166 -22.25 -14.35 3.57
CA VAL A 166 -22.68 -13.09 4.21
C VAL A 166 -22.71 -11.91 3.22
N GLY A 167 -22.06 -12.05 2.07
CA GLY A 167 -21.81 -10.97 1.12
C GLY A 167 -20.57 -10.15 1.50
N ILE A 168 -19.67 -9.94 0.52
CA ILE A 168 -18.37 -9.29 0.74
C ILE A 168 -18.47 -7.91 1.41
N GLY A 169 -19.45 -7.09 1.03
CA GLY A 169 -19.62 -5.75 1.61
C GLY A 169 -20.04 -5.77 3.08
N ALA A 170 -20.88 -6.72 3.49
CA ALA A 170 -21.30 -6.86 4.88
C ALA A 170 -20.18 -7.45 5.74
N LEU A 171 -19.45 -8.44 5.21
CA LEU A 171 -18.27 -9.03 5.85
C LEU A 171 -17.23 -7.95 6.16
N LEU A 172 -16.85 -7.16 5.16
CA LEU A 172 -15.83 -6.12 5.30
C LEU A 172 -16.29 -4.98 6.22
N ALA A 173 -17.57 -4.59 6.14
CA ALA A 173 -18.12 -3.58 7.05
C ALA A 173 -17.97 -4.03 8.51
N ASN A 174 -18.33 -5.28 8.82
CA ASN A 174 -18.18 -5.82 10.16
C ASN A 174 -16.71 -5.90 10.58
N ARG A 175 -15.85 -6.54 9.79
CA ARG A 175 -14.42 -6.71 10.13
C ARG A 175 -13.75 -5.38 10.41
N CYS A 176 -13.90 -4.39 9.52
CA CYS A 176 -13.37 -3.04 9.74
C CYS A 176 -13.94 -2.36 10.98
N ALA A 177 -15.26 -2.40 11.18
CA ALA A 177 -15.88 -1.66 12.28
C ALA A 177 -15.48 -2.21 13.64
N TYR A 178 -15.31 -3.52 13.78
CA TYR A 178 -14.86 -4.13 15.04
C TYR A 178 -13.34 -4.05 15.25
N MET A 179 -12.56 -4.02 14.17
CA MET A 179 -11.11 -3.85 14.23
C MET A 179 -10.70 -2.41 14.55
N LEU A 180 -11.37 -1.43 13.95
CA LEU A 180 -10.90 -0.04 13.95
C LEU A 180 -11.64 0.87 14.93
N ALA A 181 -12.92 0.59 15.24
CA ALA A 181 -13.71 1.50 16.06
C ALA A 181 -13.32 1.45 17.54
N THR A 182 -13.18 2.63 18.13
CA THR A 182 -12.91 2.84 19.55
C THR A 182 -14.16 3.16 20.36
N SER A 183 -15.30 3.40 19.69
CA SER A 183 -16.58 3.69 20.32
C SER A 183 -17.76 3.08 19.55
N VAL A 184 -18.92 2.99 20.21
CA VAL A 184 -20.17 2.52 19.57
C VAL A 184 -20.60 3.45 18.43
N VAL A 185 -20.39 4.75 18.57
CA VAL A 185 -20.71 5.74 17.55
C VAL A 185 -19.82 5.55 16.33
N GLU A 186 -18.49 5.51 16.52
CA GLU A 186 -17.53 5.27 15.43
C GLU A 186 -17.79 3.93 14.73
N ARG A 187 -18.18 2.89 15.48
CA ARG A 187 -18.53 1.58 14.92
C ARG A 187 -19.71 1.69 13.95
N ARG A 188 -20.77 2.41 14.34
CA ARG A 188 -21.95 2.62 13.49
C ARG A 188 -21.59 3.42 12.24
N GLU A 189 -20.75 4.44 12.37
CA GLU A 189 -20.28 5.25 11.25
C GLU A 189 -19.43 4.45 10.26
N LEU A 190 -18.50 3.61 10.74
CA LEU A 190 -17.69 2.73 9.91
C LEU A 190 -18.54 1.70 9.17
N LEU A 191 -19.50 1.07 9.86
CA LEU A 191 -20.45 0.14 9.26
C LEU A 191 -21.21 0.79 8.10
N SER A 192 -21.75 1.99 8.31
CA SER A 192 -22.47 2.75 7.29
C SER A 192 -21.55 3.13 6.12
N SER A 193 -20.38 3.69 6.43
CA SER A 193 -19.43 4.18 5.44
C SER A 193 -18.96 3.09 4.47
N ILE A 194 -18.64 1.89 5.00
CA ILE A 194 -18.16 0.78 4.18
C ILE A 194 -19.27 0.21 3.30
N LYS A 195 -20.50 0.13 3.80
CA LYS A 195 -21.66 -0.25 2.97
C LYS A 195 -21.83 0.69 1.79
N GLU A 196 -21.73 2.00 2.01
CA GLU A 196 -21.82 2.98 0.92
C GLU A 196 -20.63 2.89 -0.05
N ILE A 197 -19.42 2.67 0.44
CA ILE A 197 -18.25 2.44 -0.40
C ILE A 197 -18.48 1.24 -1.33
N TYR A 198 -19.01 0.14 -0.80
CA TYR A 198 -19.30 -1.06 -1.58
C TYR A 198 -20.43 -0.88 -2.60
N ARG A 199 -21.45 -0.09 -2.27
CA ARG A 199 -22.48 0.29 -3.24
C ARG A 199 -21.88 1.05 -4.43
N VAL A 200 -20.99 2.01 -4.16
CA VAL A 200 -20.29 2.75 -5.22
C VAL A 200 -19.42 1.82 -6.07
N ARG A 201 -18.65 0.92 -5.45
CA ARG A 201 -17.84 -0.08 -6.17
C ARG A 201 -18.69 -0.98 -7.05
N SER A 202 -19.82 -1.46 -6.54
CA SER A 202 -20.77 -2.27 -7.30
C SER A 202 -21.26 -1.52 -8.54
N LYS A 203 -21.69 -0.27 -8.37
CA LYS A 203 -22.14 0.60 -9.46
C LYS A 203 -21.04 0.83 -10.51
N ILE A 204 -19.81 1.12 -10.08
CA ILE A 204 -18.67 1.30 -10.99
C ILE A 204 -18.45 0.06 -11.87
N VAL A 205 -18.43 -1.13 -11.25
CA VAL A 205 -18.06 -2.38 -11.93
C VAL A 205 -19.19 -2.94 -12.80
N HIS A 206 -20.45 -2.82 -12.34
CA HIS A 206 -21.59 -3.47 -13.01
C HIS A 206 -22.40 -2.53 -13.91
N GLU A 207 -22.54 -1.25 -13.55
CA GLU A 207 -23.31 -0.28 -14.35
C GLU A 207 -22.40 0.54 -15.27
N GLY A 208 -21.10 0.58 -14.98
CA GLY A 208 -20.15 1.44 -15.66
C GLY A 208 -20.28 2.90 -15.22
N GLN A 209 -19.15 3.57 -15.02
CA GLN A 209 -19.11 5.01 -14.79
C GLN A 209 -18.00 5.63 -15.64
N SER A 210 -18.21 6.85 -16.13
CA SER A 210 -17.19 7.60 -16.87
C SER A 210 -16.39 8.52 -15.97
N ARG A 211 -16.97 9.00 -14.86
CA ARG A 211 -16.31 9.84 -13.84
C ARG A 211 -16.90 9.61 -12.44
N LEU A 212 -16.10 9.91 -11.41
CA LEU A 212 -16.57 9.98 -10.03
C LEU A 212 -17.17 11.34 -9.71
N ALA A 213 -18.38 11.34 -9.16
CA ALA A 213 -18.97 12.51 -8.51
C ALA A 213 -18.16 12.92 -7.27
N GLU A 214 -18.29 14.18 -6.85
CA GLU A 214 -17.54 14.73 -5.70
C GLU A 214 -17.73 13.91 -4.41
N SER A 215 -18.97 13.50 -4.12
CA SER A 215 -19.26 12.63 -2.96
C SER A 215 -18.56 11.27 -3.05
N GLN A 216 -18.37 10.72 -4.26
CA GLN A 216 -17.63 9.48 -4.47
C GLN A 216 -16.11 9.70 -4.33
N GLN A 217 -15.60 10.87 -4.71
CA GLN A 217 -14.19 11.24 -4.47
C GLN A 217 -13.89 11.38 -2.98
N TYR A 218 -14.82 11.96 -2.21
CA TYR A 218 -14.74 11.95 -0.74
C TYR A 218 -14.66 10.52 -0.20
N ARG A 219 -15.51 9.61 -0.70
CA ARG A 219 -15.49 8.19 -0.31
C ARG A 219 -14.20 7.47 -0.72
N LEU A 220 -13.58 7.80 -1.84
CA LEU A 220 -12.27 7.27 -2.22
C LEU A 220 -11.21 7.63 -1.15
N ASN A 221 -11.17 8.89 -0.74
CA ASN A 221 -10.24 9.33 0.29
C ASN A 221 -10.54 8.68 1.65
N GLN A 222 -11.83 8.51 1.99
CA GLN A 222 -12.24 7.78 3.17
C GLN A 222 -11.80 6.31 3.13
N LEU A 223 -12.00 5.63 2.00
CA LEU A 223 -11.59 4.24 1.79
C LEU A 223 -10.07 4.08 1.93
N ARG A 224 -9.28 4.94 1.28
CA ARG A 224 -7.81 4.92 1.43
C ARG A 224 -7.36 5.08 2.88
N ARG A 225 -8.02 5.96 3.65
CA ARG A 225 -7.75 6.11 5.10
C ARG A 225 -8.12 4.85 5.88
N ILE A 226 -9.23 4.20 5.54
CA ILE A 226 -9.63 2.91 6.15
C ILE A 226 -8.57 1.85 5.84
N CYS A 227 -8.15 1.68 4.59
CA CYS A 227 -7.10 0.73 4.22
C CYS A 227 -5.79 1.00 4.98
N GLY A 228 -5.38 2.27 5.09
CA GLY A 228 -4.20 2.65 5.86
C GLY A 228 -4.29 2.25 7.33
N ARG A 229 -5.45 2.48 7.97
CA ARG A 229 -5.70 2.05 9.37
C ARG A 229 -5.68 0.53 9.54
N VAL A 230 -6.21 -0.21 8.56
CA VAL A 230 -6.18 -1.69 8.58
C VAL A 230 -4.75 -2.19 8.48
N ILE A 231 -3.96 -1.67 7.53
CA ILE A 231 -2.54 -2.03 7.39
C ILE A 231 -1.77 -1.70 8.67
N GLU A 232 -2.00 -0.53 9.26
CA GLU A 232 -1.37 -0.14 10.53
C GLU A 232 -1.73 -1.10 11.66
N HIS A 233 -3.00 -1.51 11.76
CA HIS A 233 -3.46 -2.48 12.75
C HIS A 233 -2.81 -3.85 12.54
N GLU A 234 -2.85 -4.40 11.32
CA GLU A 234 -2.27 -5.70 10.99
C GLU A 234 -0.75 -5.74 11.19
N THR A 235 -0.05 -4.65 10.84
CA THR A 235 1.42 -4.61 10.98
C THR A 235 1.86 -4.60 12.45
N LYS A 236 1.04 -4.07 13.37
CA LYS A 236 1.31 -4.15 14.81
C LYS A 236 1.24 -5.59 15.34
N LEU A 237 0.53 -6.48 14.66
CA LEU A 237 0.42 -7.90 15.02
C LEU A 237 1.61 -8.74 14.57
N ILE A 238 2.48 -8.21 13.69
CA ILE A 238 3.67 -8.91 13.18
C ILE A 238 4.76 -9.13 14.25
N GLY A 239 4.56 -8.61 15.46
CA GLY A 239 5.52 -8.75 16.55
C GLY A 239 6.77 -7.87 16.36
N PRO A 240 7.60 -7.73 17.41
CA PRO A 240 8.84 -6.97 17.36
C PRO A 240 9.94 -7.60 16.50
#